data_AF-F9P108-F1
#
_entry.id   AF-F9P108-F1
#
_cell.length_a   1.000
_cell.length_b   1.000
_cell.length_c   1.000
_cell.angle_alpha   90.00
_cell.angle_beta   90.00
_cell.angle_gamma   90.00
#
_symmetry.space_group_name_H-M   'P 1'
#
loop_
_entity.id
_entity.type
_entity.pdbx_description
1 polymer ?
#
loop_
_entity_poly.entity_id
_entity_poly.type
_entity_poly.pdbx_seq_one_letter_code
_entity_poly.pdbx_strand_id
1 'polypeptide(L)'
;MFNFFKRKRNKRFNQESHDKVKENQTVSEKKLDLENDETKVDSGQILHFDHLNFKLTVIQVLMYDLQVLKPSFDIYTFADQYSEEEIDTESMEVIRPALEYFEALSIPKKYAEEVKEIYMDGGNEIYMNIIPQWDGEDETFDLNELSLSELQQFPNLKESTILSSNFDSVKEIFDAAGIEVELL
;
A
#
# COMPACT_ATOMS: atom_id res chain seq x y z
N MET A 1 -58.71 3.20 13.23
CA MET A 1 -58.49 4.58 13.72
C MET A 1 -58.12 4.51 15.19
N PHE A 2 -57.06 5.20 15.62
CA PHE A 2 -56.79 5.47 17.03
C PHE A 2 -56.25 6.88 17.17
N ASN A 3 -56.61 7.57 18.25
CA ASN A 3 -56.50 9.03 18.35
C ASN A 3 -55.15 9.51 18.89
N PHE A 4 -54.70 10.65 18.35
CA PHE A 4 -53.79 11.56 19.03
C PHE A 4 -54.35 11.97 20.41
N PHE A 5 -53.49 12.21 21.40
CA PHE A 5 -53.20 13.61 21.80
C PHE A 5 -51.93 13.75 22.67
N LYS A 6 -51.35 14.95 22.63
CA LYS A 6 -50.06 15.32 23.26
C LYS A 6 -50.21 15.61 24.77
N ARG A 7 -49.14 15.43 25.56
CA ARG A 7 -49.04 16.01 26.92
C ARG A 7 -47.80 16.91 27.05
N LYS A 8 -48.02 18.22 27.20
CA LYS A 8 -46.98 19.22 27.49
C LYS A 8 -46.40 19.05 28.90
N ARG A 9 -45.15 19.47 29.10
CA ARG A 9 -44.61 20.08 30.35
C ARG A 9 -43.59 21.15 29.97
N ASN A 10 -43.56 22.30 30.67
CA ASN A 10 -42.67 23.42 30.34
C ASN A 10 -42.56 24.46 31.48
N LYS A 11 -41.33 24.71 32.00
CA LYS A 11 -40.89 25.86 32.85
C LYS A 11 -41.63 26.08 34.20
N ARG A 12 -41.15 26.88 35.18
CA ARG A 12 -39.92 27.70 35.42
C ARG A 12 -39.60 27.59 36.96
N PHE A 13 -38.45 27.92 37.55
CA PHE A 13 -37.16 28.42 37.03
C PHE A 13 -35.98 27.53 37.47
N ASN A 14 -35.15 27.73 38.51
CA ASN A 14 -34.78 28.86 39.39
C ASN A 14 -33.42 28.56 40.08
N GLN A 15 -32.67 29.49 40.69
CA GLN A 15 -31.87 30.57 40.07
C GLN A 15 -30.92 31.18 41.13
N GLU A 16 -29.65 30.77 41.18
CA GLU A 16 -28.57 31.45 41.92
C GLU A 16 -27.20 31.21 41.23
N SER A 17 -26.20 32.06 41.48
CA SER A 17 -25.06 32.24 40.56
C SER A 17 -23.81 32.87 41.20
N HIS A 18 -22.61 32.35 40.89
CA HIS A 18 -21.35 33.10 41.03
C HIS A 18 -20.26 32.73 40.01
N ASP A 19 -19.36 33.69 39.84
CA ASP A 19 -18.38 33.98 38.80
C ASP A 19 -17.39 32.89 38.29
N LYS A 20 -17.30 32.86 36.94
CA LYS A 20 -16.08 32.96 36.12
C LYS A 20 -14.80 32.20 36.53
N VAL A 21 -14.46 31.22 35.69
CA VAL A 21 -13.12 31.16 35.05
C VAL A 21 -13.33 31.12 33.53
N LYS A 22 -12.36 31.58 32.74
CA LYS A 22 -12.41 31.50 31.27
C LYS A 22 -11.88 30.15 30.80
N GLU A 23 -12.54 29.55 29.81
CA GLU A 23 -11.94 28.53 28.96
C GLU A 23 -12.35 28.82 27.52
N ASN A 24 -11.39 28.84 26.60
CA ASN A 24 -11.55 29.42 25.26
C ASN A 24 -10.94 28.47 24.22
N GLN A 25 -11.79 28.08 23.26
CA GLN A 25 -11.45 27.59 21.91
C GLN A 25 -10.90 26.16 21.72
N THR A 26 -11.54 25.50 20.76
CA THR A 26 -10.99 24.54 19.77
C THR A 26 -10.33 23.24 20.24
N VAL A 27 -11.07 22.14 20.02
CA VAL A 27 -10.57 20.83 19.60
C VAL A 27 -11.38 20.49 18.34
N SER A 28 -10.93 20.80 17.11
CA SER A 28 -9.78 20.28 16.35
C SER A 28 -9.94 18.80 15.98
N GLU A 29 -9.73 18.49 14.70
CA GLU A 29 -9.96 17.16 14.12
C GLU A 29 -9.19 16.07 14.87
N LYS A 30 -9.85 14.94 15.14
CA LYS A 30 -9.17 13.76 15.69
C LYS A 30 -8.53 12.98 14.54
N LYS A 31 -7.33 13.41 14.16
CA LYS A 31 -6.43 12.73 13.22
C LYS A 31 -6.28 11.25 13.59
N LEU A 32 -6.09 10.39 12.59
CA LEU A 32 -5.69 9.00 12.83
C LEU A 32 -4.21 8.97 13.24
N ASP A 33 -3.95 8.63 14.50
CA ASP A 33 -2.60 8.58 15.06
C ASP A 33 -1.91 7.25 14.71
N LEU A 34 -1.37 7.18 13.49
CA LEU A 34 -0.39 6.16 13.11
C LEU A 34 0.94 6.45 13.81
N GLU A 35 1.06 5.99 15.06
CA GLU A 35 2.35 5.92 15.79
C GLU A 35 3.24 4.81 15.19
N ASN A 36 3.72 5.03 13.96
CA ASN A 36 4.81 4.24 13.40
C ASN A 36 6.12 4.62 14.11
N ASP A 37 6.53 3.74 15.03
CA ASP A 37 7.86 3.58 15.63
C ASP A 37 8.97 4.39 14.93
N GLU A 38 9.50 5.43 15.61
CA GLU A 38 10.69 6.19 15.17
C GLU A 38 11.98 5.35 15.33
N THR A 39 12.01 4.14 14.78
CA THR A 39 13.26 3.58 14.28
C THR A 39 13.77 4.52 13.20
N LYS A 40 14.75 5.35 13.57
CA LYS A 40 15.43 6.27 12.65
C LYS A 40 16.32 5.45 11.72
N VAL A 41 15.70 4.77 10.76
CA VAL A 41 16.38 3.90 9.80
C VAL A 41 17.30 4.77 8.96
N ASP A 42 18.60 4.56 9.14
CA ASP A 42 19.63 5.14 8.28
C ASP A 42 19.35 4.75 6.82
N SER A 43 19.51 5.66 5.87
CA SER A 43 19.14 5.39 4.47
C SER A 43 19.98 4.28 3.84
N GLY A 44 21.18 4.00 4.39
CA GLY A 44 21.98 2.82 4.05
C GLY A 44 21.36 1.47 4.49
N GLN A 45 20.26 1.48 5.24
CA GLN A 45 19.52 0.31 5.75
C GLN A 45 18.14 0.12 5.07
N ILE A 46 17.79 0.95 4.08
CA ILE A 46 16.60 0.79 3.22
C ILE A 46 17.03 0.34 1.82
N LEU A 47 16.15 -0.36 1.09
CA LEU A 47 16.33 -0.68 -0.32
C LEU A 47 15.96 0.51 -1.20
N HIS A 48 16.84 0.84 -2.14
CA HIS A 48 16.61 1.88 -3.12
C HIS A 48 15.87 1.32 -4.33
N PHE A 49 14.90 2.07 -4.85
CA PHE A 49 14.21 1.74 -6.09
C PHE A 49 14.14 3.01 -6.92
N ASP A 50 14.55 2.91 -8.17
CA ASP A 50 14.39 3.96 -9.17
C ASP A 50 13.04 3.80 -9.88
N HIS A 51 12.51 2.57 -9.97
CA HIS A 51 11.29 2.23 -10.72
C HIS A 51 10.26 1.48 -9.87
N LEU A 52 9.00 1.92 -9.93
CA LEU A 52 7.95 1.43 -9.03
C LEU A 52 7.56 -0.03 -9.28
N ASN A 53 7.47 -0.47 -10.54
CA ASN A 53 6.98 -1.82 -10.86
C ASN A 53 7.88 -2.93 -10.28
N PHE A 54 9.21 -2.73 -10.26
CA PHE A 54 10.12 -3.66 -9.59
C PHE A 54 10.08 -3.58 -8.06
N LYS A 55 9.73 -2.42 -7.49
CA LYS A 55 9.41 -2.32 -6.06
C LYS A 55 8.16 -3.15 -5.73
N LEU A 56 7.14 -3.15 -6.59
CA LEU A 56 5.92 -3.94 -6.41
C LEU A 56 6.19 -5.45 -6.44
N THR A 57 7.00 -5.96 -7.36
CA THR A 57 7.36 -7.41 -7.37
C THR A 57 8.12 -7.82 -6.11
N VAL A 58 8.99 -6.96 -5.57
CA VAL A 58 9.68 -7.20 -4.28
C VAL A 58 8.70 -7.11 -3.10
N ILE A 59 7.68 -6.25 -3.16
CA ILE A 59 6.62 -6.21 -2.14
C ILE A 59 5.80 -7.50 -2.16
N GLN A 60 5.45 -8.06 -3.33
CA GLN A 60 4.73 -9.34 -3.43
C GLN A 60 5.43 -10.43 -2.61
N VAL A 61 6.69 -10.70 -2.95
CA VAL A 61 7.51 -11.75 -2.32
C VAL A 61 7.64 -11.53 -0.82
N LEU A 62 7.86 -10.30 -0.37
CA LEU A 62 8.10 -10.01 1.06
C LEU A 62 6.81 -9.91 1.90
N MET A 63 5.69 -9.49 1.32
CA MET A 63 4.45 -9.16 2.06
C MET A 63 3.40 -10.27 2.03
N TYR A 64 3.28 -10.99 0.91
CA TYR A 64 2.22 -11.99 0.69
C TYR A 64 2.79 -13.41 0.65
N ASP A 65 3.86 -13.65 -0.10
CA ASP A 65 4.45 -14.99 -0.27
C ASP A 65 5.21 -15.43 0.98
N LEU A 66 6.23 -14.66 1.39
CA LEU A 66 7.07 -14.95 2.56
C LEU A 66 6.49 -14.38 3.87
N GLN A 67 5.60 -13.39 3.78
CA GLN A 67 4.95 -12.72 4.92
C GLN A 67 5.96 -12.24 5.99
N VAL A 68 7.04 -11.59 5.57
CA VAL A 68 8.09 -11.03 6.45
C VAL A 68 8.02 -9.50 6.56
N LEU A 69 7.41 -8.83 5.59
CA LEU A 69 7.06 -7.42 5.59
C LEU A 69 5.61 -7.28 6.09
N LYS A 70 5.39 -6.58 7.22
CA LYS A 70 4.08 -6.51 7.91
C LYS A 70 3.78 -5.10 8.43
N PRO A 71 2.49 -4.72 8.59
CA PRO A 71 1.29 -5.47 8.22
C PRO A 71 1.19 -5.67 6.70
N SER A 72 0.52 -6.74 6.27
CA SER A 72 0.15 -6.91 4.86
C SER A 72 -0.99 -5.95 4.53
N PHE A 73 -0.95 -5.34 3.35
CA PHE A 73 -2.02 -4.47 2.85
C PHE A 73 -3.15 -5.33 2.27
N ASP A 74 -4.39 -4.84 2.38
CA ASP A 74 -5.58 -5.48 1.82
C ASP A 74 -6.58 -4.40 1.42
N ILE A 75 -6.94 -4.35 0.14
CA ILE A 75 -7.69 -3.25 -0.47
C ILE A 75 -9.11 -3.15 0.06
N TYR A 76 -9.73 -4.29 0.41
CA TYR A 76 -11.07 -4.32 1.02
C TYR A 76 -11.04 -3.73 2.44
N THR A 77 -10.09 -4.16 3.27
CA THR A 77 -9.86 -3.63 4.62
C THR A 77 -9.44 -2.17 4.61
N PHE A 78 -8.72 -1.73 3.58
CA PHE A 78 -8.34 -0.34 3.36
C PHE A 78 -9.54 0.52 2.94
N ALA A 79 -10.35 0.07 1.97
CA ALA A 79 -11.57 0.74 1.52
C ALA A 79 -12.58 0.92 2.67
N ASP A 80 -12.78 -0.10 3.51
CA ASP A 80 -13.63 -0.03 4.72
C ASP A 80 -13.18 1.04 5.75
N GLN A 81 -11.92 1.49 5.67
CA GLN A 81 -11.31 2.45 6.61
C GLN A 81 -11.03 3.82 5.98
N TYR A 82 -10.99 3.92 4.65
CA TYR A 82 -10.71 5.15 3.94
C TYR A 82 -11.92 6.08 3.98
N SER A 83 -11.69 7.36 4.28
CA SER A 83 -12.77 8.32 4.62
C SER A 83 -12.79 9.60 3.79
N GLU A 84 -11.88 9.73 2.82
CA GLU A 84 -11.80 10.91 1.95
C GLU A 84 -12.70 10.75 0.71
N GLU A 85 -12.73 9.56 0.12
CA GLU A 85 -13.62 9.18 -0.99
C GLU A 85 -13.94 7.67 -0.95
N GLU A 86 -14.95 7.24 -1.72
CA GLU A 86 -15.38 5.84 -1.85
C GLU A 86 -14.42 5.11 -2.81
N ILE A 87 -13.78 4.04 -2.33
CA ILE A 87 -12.86 3.22 -3.14
C ILE A 87 -13.66 2.09 -3.80
N ASP A 88 -13.63 2.05 -5.14
CA ASP A 88 -14.27 1.01 -5.93
C ASP A 88 -13.38 -0.25 -5.99
N THR A 89 -13.73 -1.28 -5.22
CA THR A 89 -13.03 -2.58 -5.21
C THR A 89 -13.36 -3.46 -6.43
N GLU A 90 -14.19 -2.98 -7.35
CA GLU A 90 -14.46 -3.62 -8.65
C GLU A 90 -13.83 -2.81 -9.81
N SER A 91 -12.85 -1.94 -9.50
CA SER A 91 -12.14 -1.09 -10.46
C SER A 91 -11.17 -1.87 -11.37
N MET A 92 -11.23 -1.57 -12.67
CA MET A 92 -10.20 -1.91 -13.68
C MET A 92 -9.14 -0.80 -13.85
N GLU A 93 -9.24 0.29 -13.08
CA GLU A 93 -8.34 1.44 -13.07
C GLU A 93 -7.57 1.53 -11.74
N VAL A 94 -6.42 2.21 -11.74
CA VAL A 94 -5.55 2.37 -10.55
C VAL A 94 -6.24 3.11 -9.40
N ILE A 95 -6.36 2.45 -8.26
CA ILE A 95 -6.75 3.05 -6.98
C ILE A 95 -5.57 3.85 -6.44
N ARG A 96 -5.55 5.17 -6.76
CA ARG A 96 -4.43 6.06 -6.44
C ARG A 96 -4.00 6.04 -4.95
N PRO A 97 -4.90 6.04 -3.95
CA PRO A 97 -4.50 5.96 -2.53
C PRO A 97 -3.78 4.65 -2.15
N ALA A 98 -4.08 3.53 -2.82
CA ALA A 98 -3.40 2.26 -2.60
C ALA A 98 -2.01 2.24 -3.26
N LEU A 99 -1.91 2.78 -4.48
CA LEU A 99 -0.60 2.97 -5.12
C LEU A 99 0.31 3.88 -4.28
N GLU A 100 -0.22 4.97 -3.73
CA GLU A 100 0.52 5.91 -2.87
C GLU A 100 1.02 5.28 -1.56
N TYR A 101 0.28 4.31 -0.99
CA TYR A 101 0.77 3.50 0.13
C TYR A 101 2.02 2.71 -0.27
N PHE A 102 2.00 2.04 -1.43
CA PHE A 102 3.16 1.27 -1.91
C PHE A 102 4.31 2.15 -2.42
N GLU A 103 4.04 3.34 -2.98
CA GLU A 103 5.05 4.37 -3.29
C GLU A 103 5.80 4.79 -2.00
N ALA A 104 5.07 5.06 -0.90
CA ALA A 104 5.64 5.49 0.37
C ALA A 104 6.30 4.36 1.20
N LEU A 105 5.91 3.09 1.01
CA LEU A 105 6.37 1.96 1.82
C LEU A 105 7.89 1.77 1.72
N SER A 106 8.60 1.96 2.84
CA SER A 106 10.06 1.78 2.90
C SER A 106 10.42 0.34 3.28
N ILE A 107 11.27 -0.32 2.49
CA ILE A 107 11.63 -1.74 2.68
C ILE A 107 13.03 -1.86 3.31
N PRO A 108 13.18 -2.40 4.54
CA PRO A 108 14.47 -2.62 5.17
C PRO A 108 15.38 -3.59 4.41
N LYS A 109 16.64 -3.18 4.18
CA LYS A 109 17.65 -3.89 3.38
C LYS A 109 17.95 -5.31 3.85
N LYS A 110 17.75 -5.61 5.13
CA LYS A 110 17.81 -6.97 5.70
C LYS A 110 16.93 -8.00 4.97
N TYR A 111 15.87 -7.57 4.28
CA TYR A 111 14.96 -8.47 3.57
C TYR A 111 15.44 -8.86 2.16
N ALA A 112 16.46 -8.21 1.60
CA ALA A 112 16.96 -8.56 0.26
C ALA A 112 17.74 -9.90 0.21
N GLU A 113 18.09 -10.48 1.36
CA GLU A 113 18.59 -11.85 1.45
C GLU A 113 17.44 -12.89 1.42
N GLU A 114 16.18 -12.47 1.64
CA GLU A 114 15.04 -13.36 1.67
C GLU A 114 14.46 -13.61 0.27
N VAL A 115 14.49 -12.61 -0.61
CA VAL A 115 14.09 -12.74 -2.03
C VAL A 115 15.08 -13.66 -2.76
N LYS A 116 14.56 -14.74 -3.37
CA LYS A 116 15.32 -15.80 -4.06
C LYS A 116 14.79 -16.08 -5.47
N GLU A 117 13.48 -15.94 -5.60
CA GLU A 117 12.66 -16.11 -6.79
C GLU A 117 11.73 -14.89 -6.86
N ILE A 118 11.32 -14.50 -8.06
CA ILE A 118 10.23 -13.54 -8.32
C ILE A 118 9.28 -14.19 -9.33
N TYR A 119 8.00 -14.26 -9.01
CA TYR A 119 6.98 -14.79 -9.91
C TYR A 119 5.90 -13.72 -10.13
N MET A 120 5.81 -13.19 -11.35
CA MET A 120 4.74 -12.28 -11.76
C MET A 120 3.59 -13.08 -12.36
N ASP A 121 2.39 -12.91 -11.81
CA ASP A 121 1.12 -13.40 -12.35
C ASP A 121 0.07 -12.30 -12.25
N GLY A 122 -0.92 -12.30 -13.15
CA GLY A 122 -2.00 -11.29 -13.15
C GLY A 122 -2.80 -11.25 -11.85
N GLY A 123 -2.98 -12.41 -11.20
CA GLY A 123 -3.71 -12.55 -9.93
C GLY A 123 -2.89 -12.29 -8.67
N ASN A 124 -1.61 -11.90 -8.77
CA ASN A 124 -0.78 -11.58 -7.60
C ASN A 124 -1.40 -10.48 -6.74
N GLU A 125 -1.41 -10.65 -5.42
CA GLU A 125 -2.08 -9.73 -4.51
C GLU A 125 -1.58 -8.28 -4.64
N ILE A 126 -0.29 -8.04 -4.95
CA ILE A 126 0.20 -6.67 -5.10
C ILE A 126 -0.50 -5.90 -6.23
N TYR A 127 -0.86 -6.57 -7.35
CA TYR A 127 -1.56 -5.92 -8.47
C TYR A 127 -3.04 -5.79 -8.15
N MET A 128 -3.67 -6.83 -7.60
CA MET A 128 -5.08 -6.81 -7.19
C MET A 128 -5.37 -5.81 -6.06
N ASN A 129 -4.35 -5.39 -5.30
CA ASN A 129 -4.47 -4.31 -4.32
C ASN A 129 -4.38 -2.89 -4.93
N ILE A 130 -3.97 -2.75 -6.19
CA ILE A 130 -3.80 -1.47 -6.90
C ILE A 130 -4.87 -1.32 -8.00
N ILE A 131 -5.16 -2.41 -8.72
CA ILE A 131 -6.20 -2.53 -9.74
C ILE A 131 -6.97 -3.85 -9.46
N PRO A 132 -8.07 -3.81 -8.70
CA PRO A 132 -8.76 -5.02 -8.22
C PRO A 132 -9.37 -5.94 -9.28
N GLN A 133 -9.51 -5.48 -10.52
CA GLN A 133 -10.02 -6.28 -11.65
C GLN A 133 -9.03 -6.30 -12.83
N TRP A 134 -7.72 -6.18 -12.56
CA TRP A 134 -6.70 -6.38 -13.60
C TRP A 134 -6.73 -7.83 -14.08
N ASP A 135 -6.66 -8.02 -15.40
CA ASP A 135 -6.66 -9.34 -16.05
C ASP A 135 -5.25 -9.84 -16.40
N GLY A 136 -4.24 -8.97 -16.32
CA GLY A 136 -2.86 -9.26 -16.70
C GLY A 136 -2.56 -9.12 -18.19
N GLU A 137 -3.50 -8.62 -19.02
CA GLU A 137 -3.33 -8.55 -20.47
C GLU A 137 -2.70 -7.23 -20.98
N ASP A 138 -2.25 -6.32 -20.09
CA ASP A 138 -1.65 -5.02 -20.46
C ASP A 138 -0.25 -4.73 -19.85
N GLU A 139 0.36 -3.64 -20.33
CA GLU A 139 1.74 -3.23 -19.99
C GLU A 139 1.86 -2.45 -18.65
N THR A 140 0.81 -2.35 -17.84
CA THR A 140 0.78 -1.47 -16.65
C THR A 140 1.87 -1.77 -15.63
N PHE A 141 2.14 -3.05 -15.39
CA PHE A 141 3.15 -3.52 -14.42
C PHE A 141 4.46 -4.01 -15.07
N ASP A 142 4.70 -3.66 -16.34
CA ASP A 142 5.93 -4.03 -17.06
C ASP A 142 7.21 -3.55 -16.33
N LEU A 143 8.27 -4.34 -16.44
CA LEU A 143 9.60 -4.02 -15.90
C LEU A 143 10.51 -3.28 -16.89
N ASN A 144 9.94 -2.57 -17.87
CA ASN A 144 10.68 -1.95 -18.99
C ASN A 144 11.72 -0.90 -18.61
N GLU A 145 11.62 -0.32 -17.41
CA GLU A 145 12.57 0.68 -16.90
C GLU A 145 13.64 0.09 -15.96
N LEU A 146 13.52 -1.21 -15.59
CA LEU A 146 14.33 -1.88 -14.57
C LEU A 146 15.84 -1.66 -14.74
N SER A 147 16.50 -1.22 -13.67
CA SER A 147 17.96 -1.04 -13.65
C SER A 147 18.71 -2.26 -13.07
N LEU A 148 19.90 -2.50 -13.60
CA LEU A 148 20.85 -3.48 -13.06
C LEU A 148 21.22 -3.18 -11.59
N SER A 149 21.24 -1.90 -11.20
CA SER A 149 21.49 -1.44 -9.83
C SER A 149 20.43 -1.91 -8.84
N GLU A 150 19.17 -2.01 -9.27
CA GLU A 150 18.07 -2.47 -8.42
C GLU A 150 18.17 -3.97 -8.16
N LEU A 151 18.38 -4.78 -9.21
CA LEU A 151 18.61 -6.24 -9.11
C LEU A 151 19.83 -6.57 -8.22
N GLN A 152 20.93 -5.82 -8.35
CA GLN A 152 22.16 -6.06 -7.59
C GLN A 152 22.04 -5.87 -6.06
N GLN A 153 20.90 -5.39 -5.56
CA GLN A 153 20.62 -5.36 -4.12
C GLN A 153 20.25 -6.73 -3.54
N PHE A 154 19.84 -7.70 -4.37
CA PHE A 154 19.27 -8.98 -3.97
C PHE A 154 20.26 -10.13 -4.23
N PRO A 155 21.25 -10.38 -3.35
CA PRO A 155 22.33 -11.34 -3.61
C PRO A 155 21.82 -12.77 -3.83
N ASN A 156 20.66 -13.10 -3.25
CA ASN A 156 20.09 -14.43 -3.25
C ASN A 156 19.03 -14.66 -4.35
N LEU A 157 18.59 -13.62 -5.08
CA LEU A 157 17.70 -13.75 -6.25
C LEU A 157 18.42 -14.48 -7.37
N LYS A 158 17.86 -15.58 -7.90
CA LYS A 158 18.51 -16.46 -8.88
C LYS A 158 17.63 -16.83 -10.06
N GLU A 159 16.32 -16.94 -9.86
CA GLU A 159 15.33 -17.24 -10.89
C GLU A 159 14.19 -16.20 -10.87
N SER A 160 13.53 -15.98 -12.00
CA SER A 160 12.40 -15.06 -12.11
C SER A 160 11.49 -15.44 -13.28
N THR A 161 10.17 -15.40 -13.09
CA THR A 161 9.18 -15.42 -14.17
C THR A 161 8.51 -14.05 -14.21
N ILE A 162 8.49 -13.39 -15.37
CA ILE A 162 8.01 -12.01 -15.52
C ILE A 162 6.89 -11.88 -16.55
N LEU A 163 6.02 -10.89 -16.32
CA LEU A 163 5.18 -10.30 -17.35
C LEU A 163 5.97 -9.17 -18.01
N SER A 164 6.03 -9.13 -19.34
CA SER A 164 6.74 -8.09 -20.09
C SER A 164 6.30 -8.01 -21.55
N SER A 165 5.88 -6.83 -22.02
CA SER A 165 5.66 -6.55 -23.45
C SER A 165 6.95 -6.51 -24.27
N ASN A 166 8.11 -6.32 -23.63
CA ASN A 166 9.43 -6.14 -24.23
C ASN A 166 10.50 -7.04 -23.57
N PHE A 167 10.16 -8.33 -23.45
CA PHE A 167 10.96 -9.34 -22.74
C PHE A 167 12.45 -9.34 -23.11
N ASP A 168 12.79 -9.27 -24.41
CA ASP A 168 14.19 -9.28 -24.87
C ASP A 168 15.02 -8.16 -24.23
N SER A 169 14.46 -6.95 -24.09
CA SER A 169 15.17 -5.79 -23.50
C SER A 169 15.33 -5.93 -21.99
N VAL A 170 14.28 -6.41 -21.30
CA VAL A 170 14.33 -6.65 -19.85
C VAL A 170 15.29 -7.78 -19.51
N LYS A 171 15.33 -8.84 -20.35
CA LYS A 171 16.21 -9.99 -20.19
C LYS A 171 17.70 -9.62 -20.18
N GLU A 172 18.14 -8.67 -21.00
CA GLU A 172 19.54 -8.21 -20.98
C GLU A 172 19.97 -7.69 -19.59
N ILE A 173 19.04 -7.12 -18.81
CA ILE A 173 19.30 -6.62 -17.45
C ILE A 173 19.42 -7.76 -16.43
N PHE A 174 18.56 -8.77 -16.52
CA PHE A 174 18.63 -10.00 -15.70
C PHE A 174 19.89 -10.83 -16.02
N ASP A 175 20.22 -11.01 -17.30
CA ASP A 175 21.45 -11.69 -17.74
C ASP A 175 22.71 -10.95 -17.23
N ALA A 176 22.70 -9.61 -17.23
CA ALA A 176 23.79 -8.80 -16.66
C ALA A 176 23.88 -8.87 -15.12
N ALA A 177 22.79 -9.22 -14.44
CA ALA A 177 22.77 -9.50 -13.00
C ALA A 177 23.20 -10.94 -12.66
N GLY A 178 23.20 -11.85 -13.63
CA GLY A 178 23.43 -13.28 -13.42
C GLY A 178 22.23 -13.99 -12.79
N ILE A 179 21.01 -13.59 -13.20
CA ILE A 179 19.72 -14.14 -12.75
C ILE A 179 19.05 -14.78 -13.98
N GLU A 180 18.55 -16.00 -13.82
CA GLU A 180 17.78 -16.70 -14.85
C GLU A 180 16.37 -16.09 -14.93
N VAL A 181 15.87 -15.80 -16.13
CA VAL A 181 14.55 -15.19 -16.32
C VAL A 181 13.78 -15.81 -17.47
N GLU A 182 12.51 -16.12 -17.21
CA GLU A 182 11.52 -16.63 -18.15
C GLU A 182 10.35 -15.63 -18.32
N LEU A 183 9.69 -15.69 -19.48
CA LEU A 183 8.43 -15.01 -19.76
C LEU A 183 7.28 -15.95 -19.40
N LEU A 184 6.20 -15.43 -18.79
CA LEU A 184 4.99 -16.19 -18.48
C LEU A 184 4.22 -16.63 -19.75
#